data_AF-A0A957BP93-F1
#
_entry.id   AF-A0A957BP93-F1
#
_cell.length_a   1.000
_cell.length_b   1.000
_cell.length_c   1.000
_cell.angle_alpha   90.00
_cell.angle_beta   90.00
_cell.angle_gamma   90.00
#
_symmetry.space_group_name_H-M   'P 1'
#
loop_
_entity.id
_entity.type
_entity.pdbx_description
1 polymer ?
#
loop_
_entity_poly.entity_id
_entity_poly.type
_entity_poly.pdbx_seq_one_letter_code
_entity_poly.pdbx_strand_id
1 'polypeptide(L)'
;MMQNTFNKRTFTVGSFSAAIDDMFDHLGDMRAATRQHRISKAFAERVMMAVTQVNGCRYCDFGHARMALKVGVTQAEIDALRLGDLQALPEAEAVAIL
;
A
#
# COMPACT_ATOMS: atom_id res chain seq x y z
N MET A 1 1.60 -16.82 25.57
CA MET A 1 2.31 -16.54 24.31
C MET A 1 1.34 -16.87 23.18
N MET A 2 0.79 -15.87 22.49
CA MET A 2 -0.03 -16.09 21.30
C MET A 2 0.88 -16.59 20.17
N GLN A 3 0.71 -17.84 19.75
CA GLN A 3 1.30 -18.33 18.51
C GLN A 3 0.55 -17.65 17.37
N ASN A 4 1.13 -16.59 16.81
CA ASN A 4 0.67 -16.00 15.56
C ASN A 4 1.05 -16.96 14.43
N THR A 5 0.18 -17.90 14.11
CA THR A 5 0.35 -18.77 12.95
C THR A 5 0.22 -17.90 11.70
N PHE A 6 1.34 -17.62 11.04
CA PHE A 6 1.35 -16.97 9.73
C PHE A 6 0.69 -17.89 8.70
N ASN A 7 -0.62 -17.71 8.50
CA ASN A 7 -1.38 -18.42 7.46
C ASN A 7 -1.05 -17.82 6.10
N LYS A 8 0.08 -18.26 5.52
CA LYS A 8 0.47 -17.90 4.16
C LYS A 8 -0.64 -18.36 3.20
N ARG A 9 -1.27 -17.42 2.49
CA ARG A 9 -2.27 -17.74 1.47
C ARG A 9 -1.60 -18.54 0.36
N THR A 10 -1.84 -19.85 0.31
CA THR A 10 -1.40 -20.71 -0.78
C THR A 10 -2.47 -20.71 -1.86
N PHE A 11 -2.10 -20.27 -3.05
CA PHE A 11 -3.02 -20.27 -4.18
C PHE A 11 -3.11 -21.66 -4.79
N THR A 12 -4.31 -22.23 -4.80
CA THR A 12 -4.71 -23.24 -5.78
C THR A 12 -5.10 -22.54 -7.08
N VAL A 13 -5.16 -23.27 -8.19
CA VAL A 13 -5.62 -22.74 -9.48
C VAL A 13 -7.00 -22.07 -9.36
N GLY A 14 -7.94 -22.72 -8.66
CA GLY A 14 -9.29 -22.17 -8.46
C GLY A 14 -9.32 -20.92 -7.58
N SER A 15 -8.52 -20.88 -6.51
CA SER A 15 -8.42 -19.65 -5.68
C SER A 15 -7.72 -18.51 -6.40
N PHE A 16 -6.82 -18.82 -7.33
CA PHE A 16 -6.13 -17.84 -8.15
C PHE A 16 -7.07 -17.25 -9.20
N SER A 17 -7.82 -18.08 -9.93
CA SER A 17 -8.80 -17.59 -10.90
C SER A 17 -9.86 -16.73 -10.21
N ALA A 18 -10.40 -17.17 -9.08
CA ALA A 18 -11.36 -16.39 -8.31
C ALA A 18 -10.80 -15.01 -7.87
N ALA A 19 -9.53 -14.93 -7.48
CA ALA A 19 -8.90 -13.66 -7.10
C ALA A 19 -8.68 -12.73 -8.31
N ILE A 20 -8.43 -13.31 -9.50
CA ILE A 20 -8.31 -12.54 -10.73
C ILE A 20 -9.68 -12.01 -11.18
N ASP A 21 -10.72 -12.84 -11.11
CA ASP A 21 -12.09 -12.44 -11.46
C ASP A 21 -12.57 -11.31 -10.53
N ASP A 22 -12.37 -11.45 -9.22
CA ASP A 22 -12.67 -10.42 -8.21
C ASP A 22 -11.96 -9.08 -8.50
N MET A 23 -10.68 -9.14 -8.89
CA MET A 23 -9.92 -7.96 -9.29
C MET A 23 -10.52 -7.27 -10.52
N PHE A 24 -10.99 -8.03 -11.52
CA PHE A 24 -11.60 -7.47 -12.73
C PHE A 24 -12.97 -6.86 -12.44
N ASP A 25 -13.79 -7.54 -11.64
CA ASP A 25 -15.12 -7.08 -11.25
C ASP A 25 -15.05 -5.74 -10.50
N HIS A 26 -14.03 -5.55 -9.66
CA HIS A 26 -13.83 -4.31 -8.88
C HIS A 26 -12.87 -3.30 -9.49
N LEU A 27 -12.40 -3.51 -10.72
CA LEU A 27 -11.47 -2.60 -11.39
C LEU A 27 -12.08 -1.20 -11.63
N GLY A 28 -13.40 -1.14 -11.82
CA GLY A 28 -14.15 0.13 -11.92
C GLY A 28 -14.08 0.94 -10.63
N ASP A 29 -14.30 0.29 -9.49
CA ASP A 29 -14.30 0.92 -8.17
C ASP A 29 -12.92 1.46 -7.82
N MET A 30 -11.85 0.69 -8.06
CA MET A 30 -10.48 1.15 -7.85
C MET A 30 -10.14 2.39 -8.69
N ARG A 31 -10.55 2.41 -9.96
CA ARG A 31 -10.35 3.57 -10.83
C ARG A 31 -11.14 4.78 -10.34
N ALA A 32 -12.38 4.57 -9.90
CA ALA A 32 -13.22 5.63 -9.36
C ALA A 32 -12.60 6.21 -8.07
N ALA A 33 -12.09 5.36 -7.17
CA ALA A 33 -11.44 5.80 -5.93
C ALA A 33 -10.24 6.73 -6.22
N THR A 34 -9.38 6.35 -7.17
CA THR A 34 -8.22 7.16 -7.57
C THR A 34 -8.60 8.48 -8.25
N ARG A 35 -9.69 8.48 -9.04
CA ARG A 35 -10.15 9.67 -9.80
C ARG A 35 -10.96 10.66 -8.97
N GLN A 36 -11.42 10.28 -7.79
CA GLN A 36 -12.20 11.16 -6.93
C GLN A 36 -11.36 12.21 -6.18
N HIS A 37 -10.02 12.14 -6.26
CA HIS A 37 -9.11 13.16 -5.72
C HIS A 37 -9.38 13.52 -4.25
N ARG A 38 -9.91 12.58 -3.46
CA ARG A 38 -10.20 12.78 -2.02
C ARG A 38 -8.94 13.06 -1.22
N ILE A 39 -7.80 12.54 -1.68
CA ILE A 39 -6.47 12.78 -1.14
C ILE A 39 -5.49 13.06 -2.27
N SER A 40 -4.37 13.71 -1.96
CA SER A 40 -3.30 13.94 -2.92
C SER A 40 -2.66 12.60 -3.35
N LYS A 41 -2.04 12.58 -4.53
CA LYS A 41 -1.32 11.39 -4.99
C LYS A 41 -0.15 11.05 -4.06
N ALA A 42 0.56 12.06 -3.55
CA ALA A 42 1.64 11.87 -2.59
C ALA A 42 1.13 11.17 -1.32
N PHE A 43 0.00 11.63 -0.77
CA PHE A 43 -0.60 11.02 0.40
C PHE A 43 -1.05 9.57 0.12
N ALA A 44 -1.68 9.32 -1.03
CA ALA A 44 -2.05 7.96 -1.42
C ALA A 44 -0.84 7.01 -1.50
N GLU A 45 0.29 7.46 -2.05
CA GLU A 45 1.50 6.64 -2.11
C GLU A 45 2.16 6.45 -0.74
N ARG A 46 2.08 7.42 0.19
CA ARG A 46 2.53 7.23 1.58
C ARG A 46 1.70 6.15 2.28
N VAL A 47 0.38 6.15 2.10
CA VAL A 47 -0.50 5.08 2.59
C VAL A 47 -0.09 3.72 2.00
N MET A 48 0.16 3.65 0.69
CA MET A 48 0.57 2.39 0.06
C MET A 48 1.95 1.91 0.49
N MET A 49 2.88 2.81 0.79
CA MET A 49 4.18 2.46 1.36
C MET A 49 4.04 1.88 2.78
N ALA A 50 3.18 2.45 3.63
CA ALA A 50 2.90 1.90 4.95
C ALA A 50 2.25 0.50 4.87
N VAL A 51 1.23 0.34 4.02
CA VAL A 51 0.59 -0.97 3.75
C VAL A 51 1.62 -1.99 3.25
N THR A 52 2.53 -1.55 2.39
CA THR A 52 3.60 -2.39 1.85
C THR A 52 4.58 -2.83 2.94
N GLN A 53 4.95 -1.92 3.86
CA GLN A 53 5.84 -2.21 4.98
C GLN A 53 5.24 -3.30 5.88
N VAL A 54 3.96 -3.18 6.23
CA VAL A 54 3.25 -4.18 7.06
C VAL A 54 3.11 -5.52 6.33
N ASN A 55 2.78 -5.51 5.04
CA ASN A 55 2.58 -6.72 4.25
C ASN A 55 3.87 -7.40 3.77
N GLY A 56 5.02 -6.72 3.87
CA GLY A 56 6.33 -7.26 3.45
C GLY A 56 6.41 -7.61 1.95
N CYS A 57 5.63 -6.92 1.09
CA CYS A 57 5.56 -7.25 -0.32
C CYS A 57 6.67 -6.56 -1.13
N ARG A 58 7.70 -7.31 -1.53
CA ARG A 58 8.83 -6.81 -2.34
C ARG A 58 8.41 -6.13 -3.65
N TYR A 59 7.37 -6.62 -4.30
CA TYR A 59 6.91 -6.05 -5.58
C TYR A 59 6.17 -4.73 -5.38
N CYS A 60 5.34 -4.65 -4.35
CA CYS A 60 4.67 -3.42 -3.96
C CYS A 60 5.68 -2.37 -3.51
N ASP A 61 6.73 -2.76 -2.76
CA ASP A 61 7.78 -1.82 -2.32
C ASP A 61 8.47 -1.15 -3.50
N PHE A 62 8.91 -1.95 -4.47
CA PHE A 62 9.51 -1.39 -5.68
C PHE A 62 8.53 -0.53 -6.49
N GLY A 63 7.29 -1.00 -6.66
CA GLY A 63 6.27 -0.32 -7.45
C GLY A 63 5.87 1.02 -6.85
N HIS A 64 5.45 1.02 -5.58
CA HIS A 64 4.99 2.21 -4.89
C HIS A 64 6.10 3.18 -4.54
N ALA A 65 7.33 2.72 -4.22
CA ALA A 65 8.45 3.66 -4.04
C ALA A 65 8.73 4.46 -5.32
N ARG A 66 8.67 3.83 -6.50
CA ARG A 66 8.81 4.55 -7.78
C ARG A 66 7.66 5.51 -8.05
N MET A 67 6.44 5.16 -7.66
CA MET A 67 5.27 6.04 -7.84
C MET A 67 5.32 7.22 -6.87
N ALA A 68 5.67 6.97 -5.60
CA ALA A 68 5.88 7.97 -4.56
C ALA A 68 6.89 9.05 -4.99
N LEU A 69 8.06 8.63 -5.50
CA LEU A 69 9.06 9.55 -6.03
C LEU A 69 8.52 10.41 -7.19
N LYS A 70 7.75 9.82 -8.11
CA LYS A 70 7.14 10.55 -9.24
C LYS A 70 6.13 11.61 -8.81
N VAL A 71 5.50 11.42 -7.65
CA VAL A 71 4.49 12.36 -7.12
C VAL A 71 5.05 13.27 -6.02
N GLY A 72 6.37 13.25 -5.80
CA GLY A 72 7.08 14.21 -4.95
C GLY A 72 7.33 13.77 -3.51
N VAL A 73 7.08 12.49 -3.16
CA VAL A 73 7.51 11.94 -1.87
C VAL A 73 9.02 11.78 -1.90
N THR A 74 9.71 12.27 -0.86
CA THR A 74 11.16 12.23 -0.79
C THR A 74 11.68 10.83 -0.46
N GLN A 75 12.93 10.55 -0.83
CA GLN A 75 13.59 9.29 -0.46
C GLN A 75 13.64 9.11 1.07
N ALA A 76 13.86 10.19 1.82
CA ALA A 76 13.86 10.16 3.28
C ALA A 76 12.51 9.74 3.86
N GLU A 77 11.39 10.26 3.35
CA GLU A 77 10.05 9.84 3.78
C GLU A 77 9.77 8.37 3.43
N ILE A 78 10.21 7.90 2.26
CA ILE A 78 10.07 6.48 1.85
C ILE A 78 10.83 5.57 2.81
N ASP A 79 12.05 5.94 3.17
CA ASP A 79 12.88 5.14 4.07
C ASP A 79 12.34 5.17 5.51
N ALA A 80 11.81 6.31 5.97
CA ALA A 80 11.08 6.40 7.23
C ALA A 80 9.85 5.48 7.25
N LEU A 81 9.03 5.51 6.19
CA LEU A 81 7.87 4.63 6.04
C LEU A 81 8.24 3.14 6.05
N ARG A 82 9.36 2.75 5.45
CA ARG A 82 9.87 1.37 5.51
C ARG A 82 10.29 0.94 6.92
N LEU A 83 10.74 1.89 7.74
CA LEU A 83 11.07 1.68 9.14
C LEU A 83 9.85 1.78 10.06
N GLY A 84 8.68 2.16 9.53
CA GLY A 84 7.48 2.44 10.33
C GLY A 84 7.57 3.75 11.11
N ASP A 85 8.50 4.64 10.75
CA ASP A 85 8.65 5.95 11.37
C ASP A 85 7.71 6.97 10.70
N LEU A 86 6.65 7.34 11.42
CA LEU A 86 5.65 8.29 10.95
C LEU A 86 5.97 9.75 11.36
N GLN A 87 7.00 9.99 12.17
CA GLN A 87 7.37 11.34 12.61
C GLN A 87 7.91 12.19 11.46
N ALA A 88 8.42 11.54 10.41
CA ALA A 88 8.91 12.19 9.20
C ALA A 88 7.77 12.63 8.25
N LEU A 89 6.50 12.36 8.58
CA LEU A 89 5.36 12.65 7.71
C LEU A 89 4.61 13.91 8.14
N PRO A 90 3.82 14.53 7.23
CA PRO A 90 2.88 15.56 7.62
C PRO A 90 1.93 15.06 8.72
N GLU A 91 1.77 15.83 9.80
CA GLU A 91 0.98 15.44 10.99
C GLU A 91 -0.45 15.02 10.64
N ALA A 92 -1.09 15.75 9.73
CA ALA A 92 -2.45 15.45 9.27
C ALA A 92 -2.57 14.11 8.52
N GLU A 93 -1.48 13.64 7.90
CA GLU A 93 -1.43 12.37 7.18
C GLU A 93 -1.07 11.20 8.10
N ALA A 94 -0.23 11.44 9.12
CA ALA A 94 0.22 10.42 10.06
C ALA A 94 -0.94 9.71 10.78
N VAL A 95 -2.01 10.44 11.13
CA VAL A 95 -3.21 9.89 11.78
C VAL A 95 -3.92 8.85 10.91
N ALA A 96 -3.93 9.01 9.59
CA ALA A 96 -4.57 8.07 8.68
C ALA A 96 -3.71 6.83 8.38
N ILE A 97 -2.43 6.85 8.79
CA ILE A 97 -1.46 5.79 8.55
C ILE A 97 -1.24 4.94 9.82
N LEU A 98 -1.60 5.46 11.00
CA LEU A 98 -1.64 4.75 12.29
C LEU A 98 -2.79 3.73 12.37
#